data_AF-A0A4S1FMA2-F1
#
_entry.id   AF-A0A4S1FMA2-F1
#
_cell.length_a   1.000
_cell.length_b   1.000
_cell.length_c   1.000
_cell.angle_alpha   90.00
_cell.angle_beta   90.00
_cell.angle_gamma   90.00
#
_symmetry.space_group_name_H-M   'P 1'
#
loop_
_entity.id
_entity.type
_entity.pdbx_description
1 polymer ?
#
loop_
_entity_poly.entity_id
_entity_poly.type
_entity_poly.pdbx_seq_one_letter_code
_entity_poly.pdbx_strand_id
1 'polypeptide(L)'
;MNAFQEAIKTLLVKARDEGLSKQEAADALGVNLSVLYYRSKQLGIDWPERRGRQPQSEPNERALDILARNEAGETLESIGEVYGITRERVRQIVKKFGGQSKRAMHHAALQKLADFLKEHPMTLSEAGQSLGLASSRLRDAASVGGVEFLKISLSRENELAPLAELVRQGQSINSIANGSRALAGRLRTYCNAKGIKSQAASRWSVSPLRAQVIGRLYAEGKSWAEISAAVAAVEGVRSFSGAAIYNWAALHMDLPHREPRKDRRKSPGRRPKLVAVSQGPSDIDLRETVRETALANRDKATAAQIAKACGTTRNSIIGHWFRARQSGAVA
;
A
#
# COMPACT_ATOMS: atom_id res chain seq x y z
N MET A 1 47.02 -36.11 20.81
CA MET A 1 47.21 -35.61 19.42
C MET A 1 47.99 -36.66 18.65
N ASN A 2 47.65 -36.97 17.40
CA ASN A 2 48.46 -37.91 16.60
C ASN A 2 49.80 -37.23 16.26
N ALA A 3 50.91 -37.98 16.22
CA ALA A 3 52.26 -37.48 15.89
C ALA A 3 52.28 -36.59 14.63
N PHE A 4 51.43 -36.89 13.65
CA PHE A 4 51.25 -36.07 12.44
C PHE A 4 50.70 -34.66 12.74
N GLN A 5 49.77 -34.52 13.70
CA GLN A 5 49.24 -33.23 14.11
C GLN A 5 50.28 -32.39 14.87
N GLU A 6 51.13 -33.03 15.68
CA GLU A 6 52.24 -32.33 16.34
C GLU A 6 53.26 -31.82 15.32
N ALA A 7 53.63 -32.64 14.33
CA ALA A 7 54.54 -32.21 13.26
C ALA A 7 54.00 -31.00 12.47
N ILE A 8 52.70 -31.01 12.12
CA ILE A 8 52.06 -29.87 11.46
C ILE A 8 52.07 -28.63 12.37
N LYS A 9 51.77 -28.80 13.66
CA LYS A 9 51.78 -27.69 14.63
C LYS A 9 53.17 -27.06 14.71
N THR A 10 54.23 -27.86 14.81
CA THR A 10 55.61 -27.38 14.84
C THR A 10 55.97 -26.59 13.58
N LEU A 11 55.61 -27.08 12.39
CA LEU A 11 55.89 -26.40 11.12
C LEU A 11 55.15 -25.06 11.01
N LEU A 12 53.88 -25.01 11.42
CA LEU A 12 53.09 -23.78 11.39
C LEU A 12 53.57 -22.74 12.42
N VAL A 13 53.99 -23.18 13.62
CA VAL A 13 54.59 -22.29 14.63
C VAL A 13 55.91 -21.73 14.11
N LYS A 14 56.77 -22.57 13.54
CA LYS A 14 58.04 -22.13 12.94
C LYS A 14 57.83 -21.09 11.84
N ALA A 15 56.94 -21.36 10.89
CA ALA A 15 56.63 -20.42 9.80
C ALA A 15 56.08 -19.08 10.31
N ARG A 16 55.26 -19.11 11.37
CA ARG A 16 54.77 -17.89 12.03
C ARG A 16 55.91 -17.11 12.69
N ASP A 17 56.77 -17.80 13.44
CA ASP A 17 57.86 -17.17 14.20
C ASP A 17 58.95 -16.60 13.27
N GLU A 18 59.09 -17.15 12.07
CA GLU A 18 59.88 -16.60 10.95
C GLU A 18 59.24 -15.35 10.31
N GLY A 19 58.04 -14.96 10.74
CA GLY A 19 57.35 -13.76 10.26
C GLY A 19 56.67 -13.91 8.90
N LEU A 20 56.51 -15.13 8.40
CA LEU A 20 55.82 -15.39 7.13
C LEU A 20 54.34 -15.00 7.22
N SER A 21 53.79 -14.47 6.14
CA SER A 21 52.35 -14.34 5.99
C SER A 21 51.70 -15.71 5.79
N LYS A 22 50.39 -15.82 6.04
CA LYS A 22 49.63 -17.07 5.80
C LYS A 22 49.79 -17.63 4.39
N GLN A 23 49.95 -16.73 3.40
CA GLN A 23 50.12 -17.13 2.00
C GLN A 23 51.52 -17.69 1.77
N GLU A 24 52.55 -16.98 2.21
CA GLU A 24 53.94 -17.45 2.10
C GLU A 24 54.16 -18.76 2.86
N ALA A 25 53.55 -18.91 4.04
CA ALA A 25 53.58 -20.15 4.80
C ALA A 25 52.84 -21.29 4.10
N ALA A 26 51.72 -21.00 3.41
CA ALA A 26 50.98 -22.01 2.66
C ALA A 26 51.80 -22.50 1.46
N ASP A 27 52.41 -21.56 0.73
CA ASP A 27 53.26 -21.84 -0.42
C ASP A 27 54.54 -22.60 0.01
N ALA A 28 55.19 -22.18 1.11
CA ALA A 28 56.37 -22.84 1.65
C ALA A 28 56.10 -24.28 2.14
N LEU A 29 54.90 -24.55 2.65
CA LEU A 29 54.48 -25.87 3.11
C LEU A 29 53.83 -26.70 1.99
N GLY A 30 53.67 -26.15 0.78
CA GLY A 30 53.02 -26.83 -0.34
C GLY A 30 51.54 -27.16 -0.09
N VAL A 31 50.85 -26.36 0.73
CA VAL A 31 49.44 -26.58 1.09
C VAL A 31 48.56 -25.45 0.60
N ASN A 32 47.28 -25.74 0.37
CA ASN A 32 46.30 -24.71 0.03
C ASN A 32 46.08 -23.75 1.22
N LEU A 33 45.95 -22.44 0.94
CA LEU A 33 45.73 -21.40 1.95
C LEU A 33 44.54 -21.69 2.87
N SER A 34 43.43 -22.20 2.34
CA SER A 34 42.25 -22.54 3.13
C SER A 34 42.51 -23.68 4.10
N VAL A 35 43.33 -24.66 3.70
CA VAL A 35 43.75 -25.78 4.55
C VAL A 35 44.63 -25.28 5.69
N LEU A 36 45.62 -24.44 5.39
CA LEU A 36 46.45 -23.80 6.39
C LEU A 36 45.61 -23.00 7.38
N TYR A 37 44.69 -22.16 6.90
CA TYR A 37 43.81 -21.35 7.74
C TYR A 37 42.99 -22.21 8.72
N TYR A 38 42.33 -23.25 8.21
CA TYR A 38 41.51 -24.14 9.03
C TYR A 38 42.37 -24.89 10.06
N ARG A 39 43.55 -25.36 9.66
CA ARG A 39 44.43 -26.15 10.53
C ARG A 39 45.08 -25.29 11.61
N SER A 40 45.52 -24.09 11.30
CA SER A 40 46.02 -23.12 12.29
C SER A 40 44.96 -22.77 13.32
N LYS A 41 43.70 -22.59 12.90
CA LYS A 41 42.57 -22.33 13.81
C LYS A 41 42.31 -23.52 14.74
N GLN A 42 42.32 -24.75 14.23
CA GLN A 42 42.15 -25.96 15.05
C GLN A 42 43.25 -26.14 16.09
N LEU A 43 44.47 -25.69 15.78
CA LEU A 43 45.65 -25.83 16.64
C LEU A 43 45.89 -24.63 17.56
N GLY A 44 45.01 -23.61 17.53
CA GLY A 44 45.14 -22.39 18.32
C GLY A 44 46.35 -21.53 17.95
N ILE A 45 46.79 -21.58 16.69
CA ILE A 45 47.91 -20.77 16.19
C ILE A 45 47.35 -19.48 15.63
N ASP A 46 47.48 -18.41 16.41
CA ASP A 46 47.21 -17.07 15.94
C ASP A 46 48.35 -16.59 15.04
N TRP A 47 47.99 -16.29 13.80
CA TRP A 47 48.87 -15.60 12.88
C TRP A 47 48.73 -14.11 13.10
N PRO A 48 49.83 -13.32 13.04
CA PRO A 48 49.72 -11.88 13.06
C PRO A 48 48.73 -11.46 11.97
N GLU A 49 47.72 -10.67 12.35
CA GLU A 49 46.84 -10.07 11.35
C GLU A 49 47.71 -9.40 10.30
N ARG A 50 47.44 -9.67 9.01
CA ARG A 50 48.07 -8.96 7.89
C ARG A 50 48.24 -7.52 8.31
N ARG A 51 49.50 -7.01 8.35
CA ARG A 51 49.85 -5.61 8.69
C ARG A 51 48.64 -4.76 8.38
N GLY A 52 47.96 -4.30 9.44
CA GLY A 52 46.55 -3.93 9.40
C GLY A 52 46.23 -3.18 8.12
N ARG A 53 45.10 -3.52 7.48
CA ARG A 53 44.49 -2.77 6.36
C ARG A 53 44.90 -1.31 6.56
N GLN A 54 45.83 -0.80 5.73
CA GLN A 54 46.53 0.45 6.04
C GLN A 54 45.49 1.46 6.53
N PRO A 55 45.74 2.18 7.65
CA PRO A 55 44.81 3.16 8.18
C PRO A 55 44.31 3.95 6.99
N GLN A 56 42.98 3.96 6.82
CA GLN A 56 42.38 4.50 5.60
C GLN A 56 43.01 5.86 5.36
N SER A 57 43.83 5.96 4.31
CA SER A 57 44.46 7.21 3.90
C SER A 57 43.40 8.29 3.93
N GLU A 58 43.70 9.42 4.57
CA GLU A 58 42.76 10.55 4.65
C GLU A 58 42.16 10.83 3.26
N PRO A 59 40.86 11.17 3.19
CA PRO A 59 40.22 11.46 1.92
C PRO A 59 40.97 12.59 1.22
N ASN A 60 41.43 12.33 -0.01
CA ASN A 60 41.99 13.38 -0.84
C ASN A 60 40.89 14.41 -1.20
N GLU A 61 41.29 15.62 -1.60
CA GLU A 61 40.34 16.70 -1.98
C GLU A 61 39.29 16.24 -2.99
N ARG A 62 39.70 15.40 -3.95
CA ARG A 62 38.81 14.76 -4.92
C ARG A 62 37.73 13.89 -4.27
N ALA A 63 38.08 13.09 -3.27
CA ALA A 63 37.10 12.26 -2.55
C ALA A 63 36.15 13.11 -1.71
N LEU A 64 36.64 14.20 -1.10
CA LEU A 64 35.82 15.14 -0.34
C LEU A 64 34.77 15.81 -1.24
N ASP A 65 35.16 16.27 -2.44
CA ASP A 65 34.19 16.84 -3.38
C ASP A 65 33.18 15.80 -3.88
N ILE A 66 33.62 14.57 -4.20
CA ILE A 66 32.71 13.47 -4.56
C ILE A 66 31.68 13.21 -3.45
N LEU A 67 32.09 13.26 -2.18
CA LEU A 67 31.19 13.11 -1.04
C LEU A 67 30.20 14.27 -0.94
N ALA A 68 30.68 15.51 -1.03
CA ALA A 68 29.85 16.71 -0.97
C ALA A 68 28.79 16.73 -2.08
N ARG A 69 29.15 16.37 -3.32
CA ARG A 69 28.21 16.28 -4.45
C ARG A 69 27.19 15.15 -4.28
N ASN A 70 27.61 14.01 -3.72
CA ASN A 70 26.69 12.92 -3.40
C ASN A 70 25.70 13.32 -2.28
N GLU A 71 26.16 14.05 -1.26
CA GLU A 71 25.30 14.59 -0.20
C GLU A 71 24.35 15.68 -0.70
N ALA A 72 24.78 16.47 -1.69
CA ALA A 72 23.92 17.39 -2.43
C ALA A 72 22.87 16.67 -3.30
N GLY A 73 22.95 15.34 -3.42
CA GLY A 73 21.97 14.50 -4.11
C GLY A 73 22.26 14.27 -5.60
N GLU A 74 23.44 14.64 -6.09
CA GLU A 74 23.84 14.34 -7.47
C GLU A 74 23.88 12.82 -7.72
N THR A 75 23.66 12.42 -8.98
CA THR A 75 23.73 11.00 -9.33
C THR A 75 25.19 10.54 -9.38
N LEU A 76 25.45 9.31 -8.93
CA LEU A 76 26.79 8.72 -8.98
C LEU A 76 27.36 8.65 -10.42
N GLU A 77 26.48 8.65 -11.42
CA GLU A 77 26.83 8.67 -12.84
C GLU A 77 27.30 10.06 -13.27
N SER A 78 26.52 11.12 -12.99
CA SER A 78 26.90 12.53 -13.22
C SER A 78 28.21 12.89 -12.53
N ILE A 79 28.38 12.47 -11.27
CA ILE A 79 29.65 12.66 -10.54
C ILE A 79 30.79 11.93 -11.26
N GLY A 80 30.54 10.72 -11.74
CA GLY A 80 31.52 9.91 -12.47
C GLY A 80 31.98 10.57 -13.77
N GLU A 81 31.05 11.13 -14.55
CA GLU A 81 31.32 11.84 -15.79
C GLU A 81 32.25 13.04 -15.58
N VAL A 82 31.98 13.88 -14.58
CA VAL A 82 32.82 15.05 -14.28
C VAL A 82 34.26 14.64 -13.92
N TYR A 83 34.43 13.49 -13.26
CA TYR A 83 35.72 13.01 -12.79
C TYR A 83 36.39 11.98 -13.70
N GLY A 84 35.80 11.67 -14.86
CA GLY A 84 36.29 10.64 -15.78
C GLY A 84 36.41 9.25 -15.14
N ILE A 85 35.51 8.89 -14.21
CA ILE A 85 35.50 7.58 -13.55
C ILE A 85 34.14 6.91 -13.63
N THR A 86 34.13 5.58 -13.55
CA THR A 86 32.88 4.81 -13.61
C THR A 86 32.02 5.04 -12.37
N ARG A 87 30.70 4.90 -12.54
CA ARG A 87 29.70 4.93 -11.46
C ARG A 87 30.07 4.02 -10.29
N GLU A 88 30.56 2.81 -10.56
CA GLU A 88 30.95 1.86 -9.50
C GLU A 88 32.16 2.37 -8.72
N ARG A 89 33.10 3.07 -9.37
CA ARG A 89 34.24 3.67 -8.68
C ARG A 89 33.79 4.80 -7.74
N VAL A 90 32.86 5.65 -8.16
CA VAL A 90 32.25 6.67 -7.30
C VAL A 90 31.59 6.01 -6.10
N ARG A 91 30.79 4.96 -6.30
CA ARG A 91 30.16 4.20 -5.21
C ARG A 91 31.17 3.66 -4.20
N GLN A 92 32.30 3.13 -4.68
CA GLN A 92 33.37 2.64 -3.81
C GLN A 92 34.02 3.75 -2.99
N ILE A 93 34.26 4.93 -3.58
CA ILE A 93 34.81 6.10 -2.89
C ILE A 93 33.85 6.56 -1.79
N VAL A 94 32.57 6.77 -2.14
CA VAL A 94 31.52 7.16 -1.18
C VAL A 94 31.44 6.13 -0.04
N LYS A 95 31.41 4.84 -0.34
CA LYS A 95 31.38 3.78 0.67
C LYS A 95 32.66 3.73 1.52
N LYS A 96 33.84 3.94 0.91
CA LYS A 96 35.13 3.89 1.60
C LYS A 96 35.22 4.98 2.66
N PHE A 97 34.72 6.18 2.37
CA PHE A 97 34.83 7.35 3.21
C PHE A 97 33.53 7.67 3.98
N GLY A 98 32.66 6.69 4.17
CA GLY A 98 31.50 6.81 5.08
C GLY A 98 30.31 7.60 4.54
N GLY A 99 30.30 7.93 3.25
CA GLY A 99 29.16 8.63 2.64
C GLY A 99 27.88 7.80 2.72
N GLN A 100 26.77 8.48 2.98
CA GLN A 100 25.48 7.83 3.17
C GLN A 100 24.98 7.19 1.88
N SER A 101 24.42 5.98 1.99
CA SER A 101 23.74 5.36 0.84
C SER A 101 22.47 6.13 0.48
N LYS A 102 22.07 6.12 -0.80
CA LYS A 102 20.78 6.73 -1.23
C LYS A 102 19.58 6.25 -0.41
N ARG A 103 19.59 4.98 0.02
CA ARG A 103 18.54 4.42 0.87
C ARG A 103 18.55 5.03 2.28
N ALA A 104 19.73 5.23 2.85
CA ALA A 104 19.89 5.89 4.15
C ALA A 104 19.45 7.36 4.08
N MET A 105 19.85 8.09 3.03
CA MET A 105 19.42 9.48 2.81
C MET A 105 17.91 9.57 2.62
N HIS A 106 17.32 8.68 1.83
CA HIS A 106 15.87 8.61 1.65
C HIS A 106 15.15 8.32 2.97
N HIS A 107 15.64 7.35 3.76
CA HIS A 107 15.08 7.05 5.06
C HIS A 107 15.18 8.23 6.02
N ALA A 108 16.32 8.94 6.05
CA ALA A 108 16.49 10.14 6.86
C ALA A 108 15.53 11.27 6.43
N ALA A 109 15.32 11.45 5.13
CA ALA A 109 14.34 12.40 4.61
C ALA A 109 12.91 12.04 4.98
N LEU A 110 12.54 10.75 4.90
CA LEU A 110 11.25 10.25 5.37
C LEU A 110 11.08 10.43 6.88
N GLN A 111 12.14 10.24 7.66
CA GLN A 111 12.11 10.45 9.11
C GLN A 111 11.84 11.92 9.45
N LYS A 112 12.57 12.86 8.82
CA LYS A 112 12.32 14.30 9.02
C LYS A 112 10.88 14.69 8.66
N LEU A 113 10.37 14.15 7.56
CA LEU A 113 8.98 14.35 7.16
C LEU A 113 8.01 13.75 8.19
N ALA A 114 8.32 12.58 8.75
CA ALA A 114 7.51 11.97 9.78
C ALA A 114 7.51 12.79 11.07
N ASP A 115 8.66 13.32 11.49
CA ASP A 115 8.77 14.16 12.67
C ASP A 115 7.94 15.45 12.51
N PHE A 116 8.00 16.09 11.34
CA PHE A 116 7.11 17.21 11.00
C PHE A 116 5.62 16.84 11.10
N LEU A 117 5.22 15.65 10.59
CA LEU A 117 3.83 15.20 10.67
C LEU A 117 3.37 14.86 12.10
N LYS A 118 4.30 14.54 13.02
CA LYS A 118 3.98 14.38 14.45
C LYS A 118 3.68 15.70 15.12
N GLU A 119 4.47 16.73 14.81
CA GLU A 119 4.29 18.09 15.34
C GLU A 119 3.03 18.76 14.79
N HIS A 120 2.62 18.39 13.57
CA HIS A 120 1.46 18.95 12.88
C HIS A 120 0.45 17.85 12.50
N PRO A 121 -0.33 17.33 13.46
CA PRO A 121 -1.31 16.29 13.20
C PRO A 121 -2.37 16.81 12.23
N MET A 122 -2.46 16.16 11.07
CA MET A 122 -3.38 16.53 9.99
C MET A 122 -3.88 15.28 9.26
N THR A 123 -4.88 15.43 8.40
CA THR A 123 -5.32 14.33 7.54
C THR A 123 -4.32 14.09 6.41
N LEU A 124 -4.31 12.87 5.85
CA LEU A 124 -3.46 12.54 4.70
C LEU A 124 -3.67 13.48 3.50
N SER A 125 -4.92 13.93 3.29
CA SER A 125 -5.26 14.85 2.19
C SER A 125 -4.70 16.25 2.44
N GLU A 126 -4.78 16.75 3.68
CA GLU A 126 -4.24 18.06 4.06
C GLU A 126 -2.71 18.07 3.98
N ALA A 127 -2.07 17.01 4.45
CA ALA A 127 -0.62 16.85 4.31
C ALA A 127 -0.19 16.85 2.83
N GLY A 128 -0.94 16.16 1.97
CA GLY A 128 -0.67 16.13 0.52
C GLY A 128 -0.78 17.51 -0.13
N GLN A 129 -1.81 18.28 0.23
CA GLN A 129 -2.01 19.63 -0.29
C GLN A 129 -0.97 20.62 0.27
N SER A 130 -0.71 20.59 1.58
CA SER A 130 0.21 21.51 2.26
C SER A 130 1.65 21.31 1.81
N LEU A 131 2.09 20.06 1.68
CA LEU A 131 3.48 19.74 1.34
C LEU A 131 3.71 19.54 -0.16
N GLY A 132 2.65 19.54 -0.98
CA GLY A 132 2.75 19.22 -2.41
C GLY A 132 3.26 17.81 -2.70
N LEU A 133 3.05 16.88 -1.77
CA LEU A 133 3.56 15.51 -1.85
C LEU A 133 2.46 14.51 -2.21
N ALA A 134 2.82 13.52 -3.02
CA ALA A 134 1.95 12.39 -3.32
C ALA A 134 1.64 11.59 -2.04
N SER A 135 0.43 11.07 -1.93
CA SER A 135 -0.03 10.31 -0.76
C SER A 135 0.81 9.04 -0.48
N SER A 136 1.44 8.45 -1.50
CA SER A 136 2.35 7.31 -1.32
C SER A 136 3.55 7.68 -0.44
N ARG A 137 4.23 8.79 -0.76
CA ARG A 137 5.40 9.25 0.00
C ARG A 137 5.07 9.63 1.43
N LEU A 138 3.89 10.21 1.65
CA LEU A 138 3.38 10.52 3.00
C LEU A 138 3.11 9.25 3.82
N ARG A 139 2.59 8.19 3.18
CA ARG A 139 2.41 6.88 3.84
C ARG A 139 3.74 6.22 4.15
N ASP A 140 4.73 6.33 3.26
CA ASP A 140 6.07 5.80 3.52
C ASP A 140 6.70 6.51 4.73
N ALA A 141 6.60 7.84 4.80
CA ALA A 141 7.06 8.61 5.95
C ALA A 141 6.33 8.21 7.24
N ALA A 142 5.00 8.11 7.17
CA ALA A 142 4.19 7.66 8.30
C ALA A 142 4.55 6.25 8.78
N SER A 143 4.83 5.32 7.87
CA SER A 143 5.29 3.97 8.20
C SER A 143 6.67 3.97 8.85
N VAL A 144 7.59 4.81 8.38
CA VAL A 144 8.95 4.91 8.93
C VAL A 144 8.93 5.53 10.34
N GLY A 145 8.18 6.61 10.54
CA GLY A 145 8.15 7.34 11.80
C GLY A 145 7.05 6.93 12.78
N GLY A 146 6.19 5.98 12.43
CA GLY A 146 5.05 5.56 13.26
C GLY A 146 4.00 6.66 13.43
N VAL A 147 3.70 7.41 12.37
CA VAL A 147 2.72 8.50 12.40
C VAL A 147 1.36 7.99 11.97
N GLU A 148 0.33 8.28 12.76
CA GLU A 148 -1.06 8.05 12.35
C GLU A 148 -1.67 9.37 11.85
N PHE A 149 -2.20 9.35 10.63
CA PHE A 149 -2.95 10.50 10.11
C PHE A 149 -4.30 10.62 10.80
N LEU A 150 -4.75 11.85 10.99
CA LEU A 150 -6.11 12.09 11.45
C LEU A 150 -7.12 11.52 10.46
N LYS A 151 -8.15 10.86 10.98
CA LYS A 151 -9.28 10.36 10.16
C LYS A 151 -10.18 11.52 9.71
N ILE A 152 -10.22 12.59 10.48
CA ILE A 152 -11.08 13.75 10.30
C ILE A 152 -10.22 14.98 10.58
N SER A 153 -10.31 16.01 9.75
CA SER A 153 -9.54 17.22 9.97
C SER A 153 -10.04 18.02 11.17
N LEU A 154 -9.14 18.78 11.79
CA LEU A 154 -9.47 19.67 12.92
C LEU A 154 -10.59 20.65 12.58
N SER A 155 -10.57 21.24 11.38
CA SER A 155 -11.64 22.11 10.90
C SER A 155 -12.99 21.38 10.85
N ARG A 156 -13.03 20.15 10.32
CA ARG A 156 -14.25 19.33 10.29
C ARG A 156 -14.67 18.88 11.69
N GLU A 157 -13.72 18.60 12.58
CA GLU A 157 -14.01 18.25 13.97
C GLU A 157 -14.69 19.42 14.68
N ASN A 158 -14.16 20.64 14.53
CA ASN A 158 -14.78 21.84 15.09
C ASN A 158 -16.18 22.11 14.53
N GLU A 159 -16.41 21.85 13.24
CA GLU A 159 -17.74 21.97 12.61
C GLU A 159 -18.72 20.92 13.15
N LEU A 160 -18.30 19.65 13.27
CA LEU A 160 -19.19 18.52 13.53
C LEU A 160 -19.35 18.19 15.02
N ALA A 161 -18.40 18.54 15.88
CA ALA A 161 -18.45 18.29 17.32
C ALA A 161 -19.72 18.86 18.00
N PRO A 162 -20.10 20.14 17.82
CA PRO A 162 -21.32 20.68 18.44
C PRO A 162 -22.59 19.99 17.92
N LEU A 163 -22.62 19.63 16.63
CA LEU A 163 -23.74 18.90 16.04
C LEU A 163 -23.84 17.47 16.58
N ALA A 164 -22.70 16.82 16.83
CA ALA A 164 -22.66 15.48 17.42
C ALA A 164 -23.14 15.47 18.87
N GLU A 165 -22.99 16.57 19.61
CA GLU A 165 -23.56 16.71 20.95
C GLU A 165 -25.09 16.72 20.92
N LEU A 166 -25.70 17.40 19.94
CA LEU A 166 -27.15 17.34 19.73
C LEU A 166 -27.62 15.91 19.42
N VAL A 167 -26.82 15.12 18.69
CA VAL A 167 -27.11 13.69 18.45
C VAL A 167 -27.07 12.90 19.76
N ARG A 168 -26.10 13.18 20.64
CA ARG A 168 -25.97 12.56 21.96
C ARG A 168 -27.15 12.89 22.86
N GLN A 169 -27.71 14.10 22.74
CA GLN A 169 -28.94 14.55 23.40
C GLN A 169 -30.22 13.95 22.79
N GLY A 170 -30.10 13.05 21.82
CA GLY A 170 -31.23 12.30 21.25
C GLY A 170 -31.85 12.90 19.99
N GLN A 171 -31.30 13.98 19.44
CA GLN A 171 -31.74 14.47 18.14
C GLN A 171 -31.27 13.54 17.01
N SER A 172 -32.10 13.40 15.97
CA SER A 172 -31.71 12.58 14.82
C SER A 172 -30.72 13.33 13.93
N ILE A 173 -29.73 12.61 13.38
CA ILE A 173 -28.76 13.15 12.42
C ILE A 173 -29.47 13.87 11.26
N ASN A 174 -30.59 13.34 10.78
CA ASN A 174 -31.34 13.93 9.67
C ASN A 174 -32.03 15.25 10.05
N SER A 175 -32.50 15.37 11.30
CA SER A 175 -33.09 16.60 11.84
C SER A 175 -32.04 17.70 11.92
N ILE A 176 -30.88 17.39 12.50
CA ILE A 176 -29.76 18.34 12.63
C ILE A 176 -29.25 18.77 11.25
N ALA A 177 -29.17 17.83 10.30
CA ALA A 177 -28.73 18.15 8.94
C ALA A 177 -29.73 18.97 8.12
N ASN A 178 -30.96 19.18 8.61
CA ASN A 178 -32.02 19.94 7.95
C ASN A 178 -32.20 19.58 6.46
N GLY A 179 -32.19 18.28 6.15
CA GLY A 179 -32.32 17.77 4.78
C GLY A 179 -31.03 17.75 3.94
N SER A 180 -29.93 18.35 4.39
CA SER A 180 -28.63 18.27 3.70
C SER A 180 -28.02 16.86 3.79
N ARG A 181 -28.09 16.12 2.68
CA ARG A 181 -27.52 14.76 2.60
C ARG A 181 -26.01 14.74 2.83
N ALA A 182 -25.30 15.76 2.36
CA ALA A 182 -23.85 15.87 2.53
C ALA A 182 -23.46 16.04 4.00
N LEU A 183 -24.14 16.94 4.73
CA LEU A 183 -23.91 17.14 6.16
C LEU A 183 -24.31 15.89 6.96
N ALA A 184 -25.46 15.28 6.66
CA ALA A 184 -25.90 14.05 7.31
C ALA A 184 -24.88 12.91 7.13
N GLY A 185 -24.29 12.78 5.92
CA GLY A 185 -23.24 11.81 5.65
C GLY A 185 -21.97 12.08 6.46
N ARG A 186 -21.47 13.32 6.46
CA ARG A 186 -20.28 13.72 7.24
C ARG A 186 -20.48 13.50 8.74
N LEU A 187 -21.62 13.96 9.28
CA LEU A 187 -21.97 13.82 10.70
C LEU A 187 -22.10 12.34 11.10
N ARG A 188 -22.69 11.50 10.25
CA ARG A 188 -22.76 10.05 10.49
C ARG A 188 -21.38 9.40 10.57
N THR A 189 -20.50 9.70 9.62
CA THR A 189 -19.11 9.19 9.65
C THR A 189 -18.38 9.66 10.91
N TYR A 190 -18.56 10.93 11.30
CA TYR A 190 -17.99 11.49 12.51
C TYR A 190 -18.50 10.80 13.78
N CYS A 191 -19.83 10.67 13.95
CA CYS A 191 -20.43 9.99 15.09
C CYS A 191 -19.96 8.53 15.18
N ASN A 192 -19.91 7.80 14.07
CA ASN A 192 -19.39 6.43 14.04
C ASN A 192 -17.92 6.36 14.47
N ALA A 193 -17.07 7.28 14.00
CA ALA A 193 -15.66 7.34 14.37
C ALA A 193 -15.45 7.64 15.87
N LYS A 194 -16.36 8.40 16.49
CA LYS A 194 -16.34 8.76 17.92
C LYS A 194 -17.19 7.82 18.80
N GLY A 195 -17.75 6.74 18.24
CA GLY A 195 -18.62 5.81 18.98
C GLY A 195 -19.94 6.41 19.47
N ILE A 196 -20.37 7.55 18.92
CA ILE A 196 -21.61 8.22 19.28
C ILE A 196 -22.77 7.51 18.58
N LYS A 197 -23.55 6.76 19.34
CA LYS A 197 -24.79 6.15 18.86
C LYS A 197 -25.91 7.18 18.95
N SER A 198 -26.66 7.36 17.86
CA SER A 198 -27.86 8.18 17.89
C SER A 198 -28.90 7.50 18.77
N GLN A 199 -29.36 8.19 19.82
CA GLN A 199 -30.49 7.74 20.64
C GLN A 199 -31.83 8.10 20.02
N ALA A 200 -31.83 8.91 18.96
CA ALA A 200 -33.05 9.24 18.23
C ALA A 200 -33.73 7.95 17.81
N ALA A 201 -35.00 7.83 18.19
CA ALA A 201 -35.85 6.74 17.77
C ALA A 201 -35.77 6.65 16.25
N SER A 202 -35.11 5.59 15.76
CA SER A 202 -35.07 5.31 14.33
C SER A 202 -36.52 5.26 13.85
N ARG A 203 -36.79 5.61 12.60
CA ARG A 203 -38.11 5.28 12.03
C ARG A 203 -38.44 3.78 12.11
N TRP A 204 -37.45 2.94 12.45
CA TRP A 204 -37.56 1.51 12.66
C TRP A 204 -37.50 1.08 14.14
N SER A 205 -37.34 2.00 15.09
CA SER A 205 -37.33 1.62 16.51
C SER A 205 -38.68 1.07 16.95
N VAL A 206 -38.66 0.33 18.05
CA VAL A 206 -39.90 -0.20 18.65
C VAL A 206 -40.71 0.98 19.19
N SER A 207 -41.90 1.19 18.64
CA SER A 207 -42.87 2.17 19.13
C SER A 207 -44.09 1.37 19.59
N PRO A 208 -44.41 1.36 20.91
CA PRO A 208 -45.59 0.68 21.42
C PRO A 208 -46.87 1.15 20.73
N LEU A 209 -46.96 2.46 20.48
CA LEU A 209 -48.07 3.09 19.78
C LEU A 209 -48.22 2.56 18.35
N ARG A 210 -47.10 2.39 17.64
CA ARG A 210 -47.09 1.80 16.30
C ARG A 210 -47.59 0.37 16.30
N ALA A 211 -47.11 -0.46 17.24
CA ALA A 211 -47.56 -1.84 17.36
C ALA A 211 -49.07 -1.93 17.63
N GLN A 212 -49.61 -1.05 18.50
CA GLN A 212 -51.05 -0.98 18.77
C GLN A 212 -51.86 -0.59 17.52
N VAL A 213 -51.45 0.47 16.80
CA VAL A 213 -52.14 0.92 15.58
C VAL A 213 -52.11 -0.15 14.49
N ILE A 214 -50.95 -0.78 14.27
CA ILE A 214 -50.81 -1.86 13.29
C ILE A 214 -51.68 -3.05 13.69
N GLY A 215 -51.61 -3.50 14.96
CA GLY A 215 -52.37 -4.66 15.44
C GLY A 215 -53.88 -4.49 15.29
N ARG A 216 -54.41 -3.33 15.69
CA ARG A 216 -55.84 -3.00 15.56
C ARG A 216 -56.29 -3.02 14.10
N LEU A 217 -55.62 -2.25 13.23
CA LEU A 217 -56.03 -2.13 11.83
C LEU A 217 -55.79 -3.41 11.03
N TYR A 218 -54.78 -4.20 11.40
CA TYR A 218 -54.55 -5.52 10.82
C TYR A 218 -55.69 -6.48 11.17
N ALA A 219 -56.17 -6.49 12.42
CA ALA A 219 -57.32 -7.31 12.83
C ALA A 219 -58.63 -6.91 12.11
N GLU A 220 -58.78 -5.63 11.74
CA GLU A 220 -59.88 -5.14 10.90
C GLU A 220 -59.74 -5.49 9.41
N GLY A 221 -58.66 -6.17 9.00
CA GLY A 221 -58.43 -6.56 7.60
C GLY A 221 -57.99 -5.42 6.68
N LYS A 222 -57.54 -4.28 7.22
CA LYS A 222 -57.06 -3.14 6.45
C LYS A 222 -55.82 -3.48 5.62
N SER A 223 -55.66 -2.81 4.49
CA SER A 223 -54.47 -2.95 3.64
C SER A 223 -53.25 -2.28 4.28
N TRP A 224 -52.04 -2.74 3.94
CA TRP A 224 -50.80 -2.13 4.43
C TRP A 224 -50.64 -0.65 4.05
N ALA A 225 -51.29 -0.21 2.95
CA ALA A 225 -51.31 1.20 2.57
C ALA A 225 -52.12 2.04 3.57
N GLU A 226 -53.32 1.58 3.94
CA GLU A 226 -54.17 2.24 4.95
C GLU A 226 -53.51 2.23 6.33
N ILE A 227 -52.95 1.08 6.73
CA ILE A 227 -52.19 0.96 7.98
C ILE A 227 -51.03 1.97 7.99
N SER A 228 -50.30 2.10 6.87
CA SER A 228 -49.18 3.03 6.78
C SER A 228 -49.59 4.50 6.87
N ALA A 229 -50.74 4.86 6.30
CA ALA A 229 -51.28 6.22 6.42
C ALA A 229 -51.71 6.52 7.86
N ALA A 230 -52.35 5.57 8.54
CA ALA A 230 -52.75 5.72 9.94
C ALA A 230 -51.55 5.85 10.89
N VAL A 231 -50.51 5.03 10.71
CA VAL A 231 -49.26 5.14 11.48
C VAL A 231 -48.59 6.49 11.21
N ALA A 232 -48.53 6.93 9.95
CA ALA A 232 -47.96 8.22 9.58
C ALA A 232 -48.69 9.40 10.26
N ALA A 233 -50.01 9.36 10.30
CA ALA A 233 -50.84 10.37 10.97
C ALA A 233 -50.58 10.42 12.49
N VAL A 234 -50.53 9.25 13.15
CA VAL A 234 -50.31 9.15 14.59
C VAL A 234 -48.89 9.57 15.00
N GLU A 235 -47.89 9.25 14.18
CA GLU A 235 -46.49 9.61 14.45
C GLU A 235 -46.09 11.00 13.92
N GLY A 236 -47.00 11.74 13.27
CA GLY A 236 -46.71 13.04 12.68
C GLY A 236 -45.69 13.00 11.55
N VAL A 237 -45.55 11.87 10.86
CA VAL A 237 -44.62 11.68 9.74
C VAL A 237 -45.37 11.86 8.42
N ARG A 238 -44.74 12.51 7.43
CA ARG A 238 -45.38 12.81 6.13
C ARG A 238 -45.99 11.58 5.45
N SER A 239 -45.28 10.45 5.44
CA SER A 239 -45.78 9.16 4.93
C SER A 239 -44.82 8.02 5.24
N PHE A 240 -45.35 6.81 5.34
CA PHE A 240 -44.60 5.57 5.22
C PHE A 240 -45.03 4.82 3.96
N SER A 241 -44.13 4.02 3.37
CA SER A 241 -44.57 3.04 2.38
C SER A 241 -45.24 1.86 3.10
N GLY A 242 -46.29 1.29 2.52
CA GLY A 242 -46.93 0.08 3.06
C GLY A 242 -45.94 -1.07 3.25
N ALA A 243 -44.98 -1.22 2.34
CA ALA A 243 -43.90 -2.22 2.45
C ALA A 243 -42.98 -1.99 3.66
N ALA A 244 -42.69 -0.72 3.99
CA ALA A 244 -41.89 -0.40 5.17
C ALA A 244 -42.63 -0.82 6.46
N ILE A 245 -43.90 -0.46 6.60
CA ILE A 245 -44.69 -0.82 7.78
C ILE A 245 -44.86 -2.33 7.90
N TYR A 246 -45.09 -3.03 6.78
CA TYR A 246 -45.10 -4.49 6.76
C TYR A 246 -43.79 -5.09 7.28
N ASN A 247 -42.64 -4.66 6.74
CA ASN A 247 -41.34 -5.16 7.17
C ASN A 247 -41.05 -4.86 8.65
N TRP A 248 -41.46 -3.69 9.13
CA TRP A 248 -41.32 -3.36 10.54
C TRP A 248 -42.18 -4.29 11.40
N ALA A 249 -43.44 -4.51 11.03
CA ALA A 249 -44.35 -5.38 11.78
C ALA A 249 -43.85 -6.81 11.79
N ALA A 250 -43.38 -7.34 10.65
CA ALA A 250 -42.79 -8.68 10.55
C ALA A 250 -41.56 -8.89 11.44
N LEU A 251 -40.81 -7.84 11.77
CA LEU A 251 -39.63 -7.93 12.64
C LEU A 251 -39.94 -7.76 14.13
N HIS A 252 -41.05 -7.09 14.47
CA HIS A 252 -41.30 -6.64 15.86
C HIS A 252 -42.64 -7.11 16.43
N MET A 253 -43.50 -7.71 15.62
CA MET A 253 -44.81 -8.21 16.02
C MET A 253 -44.94 -9.66 15.58
N ASP A 254 -45.53 -10.49 16.43
CA ASP A 254 -45.88 -11.88 16.10
C ASP A 254 -47.19 -11.90 15.30
N LEU A 255 -47.17 -11.33 14.10
CA LEU A 255 -48.31 -11.37 13.19
C LEU A 255 -48.24 -12.65 12.36
N PRO A 256 -49.38 -13.36 12.17
CA PRO A 256 -49.40 -14.54 11.30
C PRO A 256 -48.91 -14.10 9.93
N HIS A 257 -47.76 -14.65 9.51
CA HIS A 257 -47.15 -14.32 8.23
C HIS A 257 -48.17 -14.59 7.13
N ARG A 258 -48.76 -13.51 6.60
CA ARG A 258 -49.52 -13.59 5.36
C ARG A 258 -48.51 -14.10 4.33
N GLU A 259 -48.73 -15.33 3.83
CA GLU A 259 -47.75 -16.02 2.99
C GLU A 259 -47.10 -15.02 2.03
N PRO A 260 -45.76 -14.93 2.02
CA PRO A 260 -45.08 -13.98 1.14
C PRO A 260 -45.62 -14.23 -0.27
N ARG A 261 -46.24 -13.21 -0.87
CA ARG A 261 -46.72 -13.26 -2.25
C ARG A 261 -45.63 -13.93 -3.06
N LYS A 262 -45.88 -15.17 -3.52
CA LYS A 262 -44.89 -16.05 -4.15
C LYS A 262 -43.95 -15.18 -4.96
N ASP A 263 -42.72 -15.08 -4.48
CA ASP A 263 -41.69 -14.18 -5.01
C ASP A 263 -41.86 -14.13 -6.52
N ARG A 264 -42.12 -12.93 -7.04
CA ARG A 264 -42.04 -12.64 -8.48
C ARG A 264 -40.71 -13.26 -8.89
N ARG A 265 -40.77 -14.44 -9.55
CA ARG A 265 -39.64 -15.37 -9.72
C ARG A 265 -38.40 -14.53 -9.90
N LYS A 266 -37.45 -14.59 -8.95
CA LYS A 266 -36.14 -13.92 -9.06
C LYS A 266 -35.74 -14.09 -10.51
N SER A 267 -35.79 -13.02 -11.30
CA SER A 267 -35.44 -13.11 -12.72
C SER A 267 -34.08 -13.78 -12.71
N PRO A 268 -33.95 -14.97 -13.36
CA PRO A 268 -32.79 -15.83 -13.19
C PRO A 268 -31.57 -14.94 -13.31
N GLY A 269 -30.82 -14.80 -12.21
CA GLY A 269 -29.78 -13.79 -12.09
C GLY A 269 -28.97 -13.83 -13.36
N ARG A 270 -28.85 -12.70 -14.06
CA ARG A 270 -28.20 -12.59 -15.38
C ARG A 270 -27.01 -13.54 -15.37
N ARG A 271 -27.15 -14.68 -16.06
CA ARG A 271 -26.02 -15.61 -16.19
C ARG A 271 -24.86 -14.75 -16.67
N PRO A 272 -23.66 -14.84 -16.07
CA PRO A 272 -22.50 -14.15 -16.61
C PRO A 272 -22.50 -14.47 -18.10
N LYS A 273 -22.62 -13.43 -18.93
CA LYS A 273 -22.61 -13.59 -20.39
C LYS A 273 -21.38 -14.45 -20.64
N LEU A 274 -21.59 -15.70 -21.06
CA LEU A 274 -20.51 -16.53 -21.56
C LEU A 274 -19.89 -15.66 -22.65
N VAL A 275 -18.70 -15.13 -22.36
CA VAL A 275 -17.95 -14.35 -23.33
C VAL A 275 -17.77 -15.33 -24.47
N ALA A 276 -18.46 -15.09 -25.59
CA ALA A 276 -18.32 -15.91 -26.76
C ALA A 276 -16.82 -16.06 -26.99
N VAL A 277 -16.35 -17.30 -27.01
CA VAL A 277 -14.98 -17.62 -27.43
C VAL A 277 -14.95 -17.16 -28.88
N SER A 278 -14.56 -15.91 -29.11
CA SER A 278 -14.35 -15.42 -30.47
C SER A 278 -13.27 -16.33 -31.02
N GLN A 279 -13.61 -17.13 -32.03
CA GLN A 279 -12.61 -17.74 -32.87
C GLN A 279 -11.69 -16.59 -33.30
N GLY A 280 -10.48 -16.59 -32.76
CA GLY A 280 -9.56 -15.46 -32.93
C GLY A 280 -9.29 -15.26 -34.42
N PRO A 281 -9.05 -14.02 -34.89
CA PRO A 281 -8.59 -13.81 -36.24
C PRO A 281 -7.31 -14.64 -36.42
N SER A 282 -7.36 -15.57 -37.37
CA SER A 282 -6.26 -16.47 -37.72
C SER A 282 -5.05 -15.75 -38.33
N ASP A 283 -5.18 -14.46 -38.64
CA ASP A 283 -4.19 -13.69 -39.37
C ASP A 283 -3.58 -12.56 -38.52
N ILE A 284 -2.77 -12.94 -37.52
CA ILE A 284 -1.87 -11.97 -36.87
C ILE A 284 -0.60 -11.88 -37.72
N ASP A 285 -0.33 -10.70 -38.26
CA ASP A 285 0.87 -10.40 -39.06
C ASP A 285 2.11 -10.38 -38.15
N LEU A 286 2.79 -11.52 -38.01
CA LEU A 286 3.99 -11.69 -37.20
C LEU A 286 5.21 -11.06 -37.90
N ARG A 287 5.86 -10.11 -37.22
CA ARG A 287 7.08 -9.41 -37.67
C ARG A 287 8.28 -9.83 -36.82
N GLU A 288 9.48 -9.39 -37.22
CA GLU A 288 10.74 -9.75 -36.57
C GLU A 288 10.77 -9.34 -35.09
N THR A 289 10.16 -8.19 -34.75
CA THR A 289 10.06 -7.74 -33.37
C THR A 289 8.62 -7.72 -32.83
N VAL A 290 8.49 -7.91 -31.51
CA VAL A 290 7.20 -7.77 -30.80
C VAL A 290 6.62 -6.37 -30.99
N ARG A 291 7.48 -5.34 -31.07
CA ARG A 291 7.07 -3.96 -31.31
C ARG A 291 6.41 -3.81 -32.69
N GLU A 292 7.06 -4.29 -33.74
CA GLU A 292 6.52 -4.21 -35.10
C GLU A 292 5.21 -5.00 -35.24
N THR A 293 5.19 -6.21 -34.68
CA THR A 293 3.99 -7.06 -34.67
C THR A 293 2.84 -6.37 -33.94
N ALA A 294 3.12 -5.72 -32.81
CA ALA A 294 2.11 -4.93 -32.09
C ALA A 294 1.56 -3.80 -32.95
N LEU A 295 2.41 -3.05 -33.65
CA LEU A 295 1.97 -1.91 -34.47
C LEU A 295 1.19 -2.33 -35.71
N ALA A 296 1.64 -3.38 -36.41
CA ALA A 296 0.98 -3.90 -37.63
C ALA A 296 -0.44 -4.43 -37.37
N ASN A 297 -0.72 -4.87 -36.15
CA ASN A 297 -1.98 -5.50 -35.77
C ASN A 297 -2.85 -4.65 -34.82
N ARG A 298 -2.49 -3.38 -34.55
CA ARG A 298 -3.15 -2.52 -33.55
C ARG A 298 -4.68 -2.45 -33.71
N ASP A 299 -5.15 -2.30 -34.94
CA ASP A 299 -6.58 -2.16 -35.26
C ASP A 299 -7.22 -3.47 -35.75
N LYS A 300 -6.42 -4.54 -35.87
CA LYS A 300 -6.83 -5.84 -36.41
C LYS A 300 -7.08 -6.88 -35.32
N ALA A 301 -6.35 -6.81 -34.21
CA ALA A 301 -6.41 -7.80 -33.14
C ALA A 301 -6.29 -7.15 -31.75
N THR A 302 -6.88 -7.80 -30.75
CA THR A 302 -6.75 -7.35 -29.37
C THR A 302 -5.32 -7.57 -28.85
N ALA A 303 -4.88 -6.73 -27.91
CA ALA A 303 -3.56 -6.88 -27.29
C ALA A 303 -3.32 -8.27 -26.67
N ALA A 304 -4.38 -8.95 -26.21
CA ALA A 304 -4.28 -10.31 -25.69
C ALA A 304 -4.02 -11.36 -26.78
N GLN A 305 -4.65 -11.21 -27.95
CA GLN A 305 -4.43 -12.10 -29.10
C GLN A 305 -3.01 -11.95 -29.64
N ILE A 306 -2.54 -10.71 -29.81
CA ILE A 306 -1.16 -10.43 -30.26
C ILE A 306 -0.15 -10.94 -29.23
N ALA A 307 -0.38 -10.70 -27.94
CA ALA A 307 0.50 -11.19 -26.88
C ALA A 307 0.61 -12.73 -26.89
N LYS A 308 -0.50 -13.44 -27.10
CA LYS A 308 -0.51 -14.90 -27.22
C LYS A 308 0.31 -15.38 -28.43
N ALA A 309 0.16 -14.73 -29.59
CA ALA A 309 0.90 -15.10 -30.80
C ALA A 309 2.41 -14.81 -30.70
N CYS A 310 2.78 -13.70 -30.05
CA CYS A 310 4.19 -13.33 -29.87
C CYS A 310 4.88 -14.00 -28.66
N GLY A 311 4.17 -14.82 -27.87
CA GLY A 311 4.71 -15.39 -26.63
C GLY A 311 5.09 -14.34 -25.58
N THR A 312 4.35 -13.22 -25.49
CA THR A 312 4.60 -12.14 -24.54
C THR A 312 3.37 -11.83 -23.66
N THR A 313 3.47 -10.80 -22.82
CA THR A 313 2.34 -10.35 -21.97
C THR A 313 1.50 -9.28 -22.66
N ARG A 314 0.20 -9.25 -22.37
CA ARG A 314 -0.72 -8.20 -22.85
C ARG A 314 -0.22 -6.78 -22.57
N ASN A 315 0.37 -6.55 -21.39
CA ASN A 315 0.87 -5.24 -20.99
C ASN A 315 2.06 -4.78 -21.84
N SER A 316 2.89 -5.72 -22.32
CA SER A 316 3.99 -5.42 -23.25
C SER A 316 3.44 -4.81 -24.55
N ILE A 317 2.41 -5.43 -25.14
CA ILE A 317 1.76 -4.95 -26.36
C ILE A 317 1.14 -3.56 -26.15
N ILE A 318 0.38 -3.36 -25.06
CA ILE A 318 -0.20 -2.06 -24.72
C ILE A 318 0.88 -0.98 -24.56
N GLY A 319 2.00 -1.32 -23.91
CA GLY A 319 3.13 -0.42 -23.74
C GLY A 319 3.76 0.02 -25.07
N HIS A 320 3.85 -0.88 -26.06
CA HIS A 320 4.31 -0.53 -27.41
C HIS A 320 3.34 0.42 -28.12
N TRP A 321 2.02 0.17 -28.03
CA TRP A 321 1.02 1.09 -28.60
C TRP A 321 1.07 2.48 -27.96
N PHE A 322 1.21 2.54 -26.63
CA PHE A 322 1.29 3.80 -25.90
C PHE A 322 2.53 4.61 -26.31
N ARG A 323 3.71 3.97 -26.36
CA ARG A 323 4.95 4.61 -26.82
C ARG A 323 4.86 5.10 -28.27
N ALA A 324 4.23 4.32 -29.15
CA ALA A 324 4.06 4.72 -30.55
C ALA A 324 3.09 5.89 -30.73
N ARG A 325 2.05 5.99 -29.89
CA ARG A 325 1.16 7.16 -29.85
C ARG A 325 1.89 8.39 -29.33
N GLN A 326 2.69 8.25 -28.27
CA GLN A 326 3.50 9.35 -27.74
C GLN A 326 4.54 9.87 -28.74
N SER A 327 5.11 8.99 -29.56
CA SER A 327 6.07 9.38 -30.60
C SER A 327 5.42 9.86 -31.90
N GLY A 328 4.08 9.90 -31.99
CA GLY A 328 3.36 10.24 -33.23
C GLY A 328 3.52 9.21 -34.36
N ALA A 329 4.06 8.02 -34.08
CA ALA A 329 4.27 6.98 -35.09
C ALA A 329 2.95 6.29 -35.51
N VAL A 330 1.91 6.41 -34.68
CA VAL A 330 0.56 5.94 -34.99
C VAL A 330 -0.42 6.95 -34.40
N ALA A 331 -1.42 7.33 -35.20
CA ALA A 331 -2.53 8.18 -34.76
C ALA A 331 -3.36 7.54 -33.62
#